data_AF-A0A8H7N5F0-F1
#
_entry.id   AF-A0A8H7N5F0-F1
#
_cell.length_a   1.000
_cell.length_b   1.000
_cell.length_c   1.000
_cell.angle_alpha   90.00
_cell.angle_beta   90.00
_cell.angle_gamma   90.00
#
_symmetry.space_group_name_H-M   'P 1'
#
loop_
_entity.id
_entity.type
_entity.pdbx_description
1 polymer ?
#
loop_
_entity_poly.entity_id
_entity_poly.type
_entity_poly.pdbx_seq_one_letter_code
_entity_poly.pdbx_strand_id
1 'polypeptide(L)'
;MALEAPACRRYISSTPLTCLHASSPNHRGKEQTTKPSRGRAQKKPTPWIQEVVSGHRPKIDARLDDREKHHSENQVHDPRTRLRVPIEGKLAKHHALLRKTVLARLQDVLNDLTRTEQSGGDAGKERLQQEAILFMNSIDNAFLLAQQNITRKDKNPLFWNLRDAFIQGHNKALIGEVRYAFQSFMVRNRFSRGMDKCQKNLLDFRFPQEWLPGTREMQRTIHVHVGPTNSGKTYNALKALENAKSGVYAGPLRLLATEVYHRLTAKGLPCALITGEEVRLPDTTDQYFSSCTVEMVPLNGRVDVAVIDEIQMIGDSERGNAWTMAFLGIQAKEMHVCGEERAVKLIESLCASIGDKCIVHRYERLSPLATMDDALGGDLSQLEKGDCVVAFSRLSLHTLKRSIERHTGRRCAIVYGSLPLKFVSSRQLFSMTQTTIMTTLLPAMLSGWALTLRFAV
;
A
#
# COMPACT_ATOMS: atom_id res chain seq x y z
N MET A 1 -23.98 17.00 -44.25
CA MET A 1 -24.69 17.81 -43.26
C MET A 1 -23.92 17.66 -41.96
N ALA A 2 -23.29 18.74 -41.50
CA ALA A 2 -22.30 18.79 -40.43
C ALA A 2 -22.92 18.59 -39.03
N LEU A 3 -22.08 18.18 -38.06
CA LEU A 3 -22.05 18.54 -36.62
C LEU A 3 -21.09 17.54 -35.93
N GLU A 4 -19.80 17.87 -35.80
CA GLU A 4 -19.16 18.62 -34.68
C GLU A 4 -18.64 17.71 -33.55
N ALA A 5 -17.32 17.68 -33.42
CA ALA A 5 -16.58 17.22 -32.24
C ALA A 5 -16.62 18.29 -31.12
N PRO A 6 -16.20 17.93 -29.89
CA PRO A 6 -15.25 18.83 -29.22
C PRO A 6 -14.08 18.12 -28.53
N ALA A 7 -12.88 18.52 -28.99
CA ALA A 7 -11.74 19.01 -28.22
C ALA A 7 -11.42 18.44 -26.82
N CYS A 8 -10.24 17.81 -26.76
CA CYS A 8 -9.33 17.83 -25.62
C CYS A 8 -9.13 19.23 -25.02
N ARG A 9 -9.23 19.37 -23.69
CA ARG A 9 -8.46 20.36 -22.93
C ARG A 9 -7.95 19.77 -21.61
N ARG A 10 -6.63 19.89 -21.46
CA ARG A 10 -5.83 19.69 -20.25
C ARG A 10 -6.38 20.54 -19.09
N TYR A 11 -6.44 19.99 -17.89
CA TYR A 11 -6.29 20.76 -16.66
C TYR A 11 -5.41 19.99 -15.68
N ILE A 12 -4.16 20.44 -15.58
CA ILE A 12 -3.30 20.25 -14.42
C ILE A 12 -3.48 21.54 -13.61
N SER A 13 -3.98 21.44 -12.37
CA SER A 13 -3.78 22.50 -11.38
C SER A 13 -3.61 21.89 -9.99
N SER A 14 -2.41 22.13 -9.48
CA SER A 14 -1.91 21.90 -8.14
C SER A 14 -2.50 22.87 -7.11
N THR A 15 -2.61 22.42 -5.85
CA THR A 15 -2.73 23.18 -4.58
C THR A 15 -4.16 23.60 -4.12
N PRO A 16 -4.38 23.98 -2.84
CA PRO A 16 -5.08 23.14 -1.86
C PRO A 16 -6.40 23.79 -1.37
N LEU A 17 -7.36 22.97 -0.93
CA LEU A 17 -8.64 23.45 -0.39
C LEU A 17 -8.48 24.01 1.03
N THR A 18 -8.38 25.34 1.13
CA THR A 18 -8.62 26.12 2.34
C THR A 18 -10.12 26.35 2.56
N CYS A 19 -10.53 26.19 3.81
CA CYS A 19 -11.87 26.43 4.35
C CYS A 19 -12.40 27.84 4.07
N LEU A 20 -13.68 27.94 3.71
CA LEU A 20 -14.46 29.19 3.82
C LEU A 20 -15.75 28.92 4.60
N HIS A 21 -15.87 29.61 5.73
CA HIS A 21 -17.10 29.85 6.46
C HIS A 21 -18.09 30.63 5.58
N ALA A 22 -19.34 30.17 5.51
CA ALA A 22 -20.46 30.95 5.00
C ALA A 22 -21.29 31.48 6.19
N SER A 23 -21.19 32.78 6.40
CA SER A 23 -22.09 33.58 7.23
C SER A 23 -23.15 34.24 6.33
N SER A 24 -24.43 33.96 6.58
CA SER A 24 -25.55 34.77 6.06
C SER A 24 -25.63 36.12 6.77
N PRO A 25 -26.22 37.15 6.13
CA PRO A 25 -27.56 37.57 6.58
C PRO A 25 -28.53 38.12 5.50
N ASN A 26 -29.81 37.81 5.71
CA ASN A 26 -31.04 38.61 5.63
C ASN A 26 -31.45 39.52 4.44
N HIS A 27 -32.62 39.16 3.89
CA HIS A 27 -33.90 39.92 3.83
C HIS A 27 -34.39 40.64 2.55
N ARG A 28 -35.74 40.50 2.39
CA ARG A 28 -36.77 41.19 1.54
C ARG A 28 -37.05 40.52 0.18
N GLY A 29 -38.28 40.18 -0.22
CA GLY A 29 -39.61 40.25 0.40
C GLY A 29 -40.74 39.86 -0.59
N LYS A 30 -41.93 39.55 -0.03
CA LYS A 30 -43.33 39.63 -0.56
C LYS A 30 -43.80 38.61 -1.63
N GLU A 31 -44.70 37.68 -1.26
CA GLU A 31 -46.19 37.66 -1.41
C GLU A 31 -46.64 37.31 -2.85
N GLN A 32 -47.44 36.26 -3.14
CA GLN A 32 -48.86 36.13 -2.79
C GLN A 32 -49.41 34.68 -2.87
N THR A 33 -50.22 34.37 -1.87
CA THR A 33 -51.40 33.49 -1.74
C THR A 33 -51.99 32.75 -2.96
N THR A 34 -52.28 31.45 -2.81
CA THR A 34 -53.64 30.83 -2.91
C THR A 34 -53.62 29.36 -2.43
N LYS A 35 -54.69 28.95 -1.74
CA LYS A 35 -55.08 27.60 -1.23
C LYS A 35 -56.56 27.41 -1.65
N PRO A 36 -57.25 26.26 -1.42
CA PRO A 36 -56.82 24.88 -1.12
C PRO A 36 -57.59 23.81 -1.93
N SER A 37 -57.17 22.54 -1.91
CA SER A 37 -58.11 21.40 -1.98
C SER A 37 -57.55 20.16 -1.27
N ARG A 38 -58.48 19.37 -0.75
CA ARG A 38 -58.35 18.35 0.31
C ARG A 38 -57.98 16.98 -0.27
N GLY A 39 -57.37 16.12 0.55
CA GLY A 39 -57.29 14.67 0.28
C GLY A 39 -56.30 13.93 1.17
N ARG A 40 -56.76 13.50 2.34
CA ARG A 40 -56.04 12.86 3.45
C ARG A 40 -56.05 11.34 3.29
N ALA A 41 -54.95 10.64 3.61
CA ALA A 41 -54.99 9.34 4.30
C ALA A 41 -53.60 8.87 4.78
N GLN A 42 -53.29 9.15 6.05
CA GLN A 42 -52.40 8.34 6.88
C GLN A 42 -53.07 6.98 7.16
N LYS A 43 -52.29 5.89 7.11
CA LYS A 43 -52.68 4.60 7.71
C LYS A 43 -51.49 3.92 8.39
N LYS A 44 -51.55 3.88 9.72
CA LYS A 44 -51.31 2.76 10.65
C LYS A 44 -51.95 3.21 11.97
N PRO A 45 -52.67 2.36 12.73
CA PRO A 45 -51.96 1.35 13.54
C PRO A 45 -52.72 0.03 13.91
N THR A 46 -51.89 -0.95 14.34
CA THR A 46 -52.04 -1.97 15.44
C THR A 46 -53.11 -3.10 15.34
N PRO A 47 -53.22 -4.02 16.33
CA PRO A 47 -52.27 -5.08 16.80
C PRO A 47 -52.94 -6.49 16.92
N TRP A 48 -52.48 -7.39 17.84
CA TRP A 48 -53.02 -8.71 18.32
C TRP A 48 -52.39 -10.00 17.69
N ILE A 49 -52.02 -11.09 18.40
CA ILE A 49 -51.90 -11.45 19.83
C ILE A 49 -51.16 -12.82 20.02
N GLN A 50 -50.48 -12.98 21.18
CA GLN A 50 -50.21 -14.14 22.10
C GLN A 50 -49.99 -15.58 21.55
N GLU A 51 -49.34 -16.56 22.20
CA GLU A 51 -48.58 -16.84 23.45
C GLU A 51 -47.95 -18.25 23.20
N VAL A 52 -46.91 -18.78 23.87
CA VAL A 52 -46.94 -19.41 25.21
C VAL A 52 -45.49 -19.75 25.63
N VAL A 53 -45.09 -19.17 26.77
CA VAL A 53 -44.43 -19.72 27.99
C VAL A 53 -43.40 -20.87 27.93
N SER A 54 -42.19 -20.59 28.44
CA SER A 54 -41.56 -21.14 29.68
C SER A 54 -40.06 -20.81 29.68
N GLY A 55 -39.34 -20.45 30.73
CA GLY A 55 -39.57 -20.27 32.17
C GLY A 55 -38.18 -20.21 32.83
N HIS A 56 -38.05 -19.46 33.94
CA HIS A 56 -36.91 -19.35 34.88
C HIS A 56 -35.96 -18.15 34.76
N ARG A 57 -36.27 -17.13 35.58
CA ARG A 57 -35.31 -16.33 36.36
C ARG A 57 -35.42 -16.73 37.84
N PRO A 58 -34.38 -16.54 38.66
CA PRO A 58 -34.54 -16.17 40.05
C PRO A 58 -34.33 -14.65 40.26
N LYS A 59 -35.03 -14.14 41.29
CA LYS A 59 -35.10 -12.77 41.82
C LYS A 59 -33.98 -12.54 42.86
N ILE A 60 -33.36 -11.35 42.85
CA ILE A 60 -33.49 -10.21 43.79
C ILE A 60 -32.85 -10.47 45.16
N ASP A 61 -31.89 -9.61 45.52
CA ASP A 61 -31.95 -8.93 46.81
C ASP A 61 -31.68 -7.44 46.64
N ALA A 62 -32.44 -6.65 47.38
CA ALA A 62 -32.59 -5.21 47.28
C ALA A 62 -32.14 -4.53 48.58
N ARG A 63 -31.97 -3.21 48.47
CA ARG A 63 -31.81 -2.18 49.52
C ARG A 63 -30.36 -1.86 49.89
N LEU A 64 -29.94 -0.64 49.55
CA LEU A 64 -30.10 0.52 50.43
C LEU A 64 -29.81 1.80 49.62
N ASP A 65 -30.84 2.61 49.39
CA ASP A 65 -30.73 4.05 49.21
C ASP A 65 -30.43 4.68 50.58
N ASP A 66 -29.47 5.61 50.62
CA ASP A 66 -29.44 6.83 51.43
C ASP A 66 -27.97 7.24 51.70
N ARG A 67 -27.51 8.29 51.01
CA ARG A 67 -27.05 9.55 51.64
C ARG A 67 -26.39 10.48 50.63
N GLU A 68 -27.01 11.64 50.52
CA GLU A 68 -26.49 12.86 49.92
C GLU A 68 -25.12 13.30 50.50
N LYS A 69 -24.46 14.16 49.70
CA LYS A 69 -23.51 15.20 50.09
C LYS A 69 -22.13 14.74 50.56
N HIS A 70 -21.16 14.85 49.66
CA HIS A 70 -19.92 15.57 49.99
C HIS A 70 -19.49 16.47 48.83
N HIS A 71 -19.40 17.76 49.15
CA HIS A 71 -18.70 18.80 48.40
C HIS A 71 -17.30 18.32 47.98
N SER A 72 -16.90 18.62 46.76
CA SER A 72 -15.47 18.85 46.48
C SER A 72 -15.34 20.03 45.54
N GLU A 73 -14.78 21.09 46.12
CA GLU A 73 -14.53 22.41 45.56
C GLU A 73 -13.73 22.35 44.26
N ASN A 74 -14.05 23.28 43.35
CA ASN A 74 -13.17 23.68 42.27
C ASN A 74 -11.89 24.29 42.86
N GLN A 75 -10.84 23.48 43.02
CA GLN A 75 -9.48 23.99 43.20
C GLN A 75 -8.75 23.96 41.85
N VAL A 76 -8.60 25.14 41.27
CA VAL A 76 -7.67 25.41 40.17
C VAL A 76 -6.26 25.20 40.73
N HIS A 77 -5.66 24.03 40.51
CA HIS A 77 -4.30 23.74 40.94
C HIS A 77 -3.27 24.07 39.86
N ASP A 78 -2.25 24.85 40.25
CA ASP A 78 -1.07 25.24 39.47
C ASP A 78 -0.33 24.02 38.85
N PRO A 79 -0.05 23.99 37.53
CA PRO A 79 0.67 22.93 36.84
C PRO A 79 1.99 22.48 37.52
N ARG A 80 2.68 23.38 38.22
CA ARG A 80 3.96 23.08 38.89
C ARG A 80 3.83 22.13 40.08
N THR A 81 2.64 22.01 40.66
CA THR A 81 2.39 21.18 41.85
C THR A 81 2.18 19.69 41.54
N ARG A 82 1.81 19.33 40.30
CA ARG A 82 1.58 17.93 39.86
C ARG A 82 2.86 17.07 39.73
N LEU A 83 4.04 17.64 39.99
CA LEU A 83 5.34 16.99 39.87
C LEU A 83 5.77 16.16 41.10
N ARG A 84 4.95 16.09 42.16
CA ARG A 84 5.26 15.32 43.37
C ARG A 84 4.09 14.40 43.73
N VAL A 85 4.30 13.08 43.61
CA VAL A 85 3.40 12.03 44.11
C VAL A 85 4.27 10.97 44.83
N PRO A 86 3.84 10.40 45.97
CA PRO A 86 4.60 9.41 46.74
C PRO A 86 4.80 8.08 45.99
N ILE A 87 5.88 7.37 46.31
CA ILE A 87 6.43 6.25 45.53
C ILE A 87 6.16 4.91 46.22
N GLU A 88 5.42 4.00 45.60
CA GLU A 88 5.38 2.58 45.98
C GLU A 88 5.61 1.65 44.76
N GLY A 89 6.68 0.83 44.81
CA GLY A 89 7.02 -0.23 43.82
C GLY A 89 8.15 0.09 42.82
N LYS A 90 9.00 -0.90 42.47
CA LYS A 90 10.10 -0.76 41.46
C LYS A 90 9.58 -0.43 40.05
N LEU A 91 8.47 -1.05 39.62
CA LEU A 91 7.85 -0.79 38.31
C LEU A 91 7.21 0.61 38.26
N ALA A 92 6.60 1.04 39.37
CA ALA A 92 6.06 2.40 39.53
C ALA A 92 7.16 3.47 39.46
N LYS A 93 8.37 3.19 39.99
CA LYS A 93 9.53 4.08 39.87
C LYS A 93 9.95 4.31 38.42
N HIS A 94 9.98 3.26 37.59
CA HIS A 94 10.36 3.37 36.18
C HIS A 94 9.30 4.13 35.36
N HIS A 95 8.01 3.83 35.59
CA HIS A 95 6.92 4.56 34.93
C HIS A 95 6.84 6.03 35.37
N ALA A 96 7.14 6.34 36.64
CA ALA A 96 7.21 7.70 37.14
C ALA A 96 8.34 8.51 36.50
N LEU A 97 9.53 7.90 36.31
CA LEU A 97 10.65 8.54 35.63
C LEU A 97 10.32 8.83 34.17
N LEU A 98 9.77 7.84 33.44
CA LEU A 98 9.34 8.01 32.06
C LEU A 98 8.26 9.10 31.93
N ARG A 99 7.26 9.11 32.82
CA ARG A 99 6.22 10.15 32.86
C ARG A 99 6.81 11.54 33.03
N LYS A 100 7.75 11.72 33.96
CA LYS A 100 8.42 13.00 34.19
C LYS A 100 9.16 13.48 32.93
N THR A 101 9.86 12.56 32.25
CA THR A 101 10.55 12.86 31.00
C THR A 101 9.57 13.24 29.89
N VAL A 102 8.46 12.50 29.73
CA VAL A 102 7.41 12.81 28.75
C VAL A 102 6.81 14.20 28.97
N LEU A 103 6.46 14.54 30.22
CA LEU A 103 5.88 15.85 30.55
C LEU A 103 6.88 17.00 30.30
N ALA A 104 8.16 16.79 30.61
CA ALA A 104 9.20 17.77 30.28
C ALA A 104 9.30 17.99 28.76
N ARG A 105 9.26 16.93 27.95
CA ARG A 105 9.28 17.05 26.49
C ARG A 105 8.01 17.66 25.92
N LEU A 106 6.86 17.42 26.54
CA LEU A 106 5.63 18.11 26.16
C LEU A 106 5.77 19.61 26.36
N GLN A 107 6.37 20.05 27.46
CA GLN A 107 6.63 21.47 27.69
C GLN A 107 7.56 22.07 26.62
N ASP A 108 8.61 21.35 26.24
CA ASP A 108 9.51 21.75 25.14
C ASP A 108 8.71 21.94 23.83
N VAL A 109 7.84 20.98 23.49
CA VAL A 109 6.98 21.04 22.30
C VAL A 109 5.98 22.20 22.36
N LEU A 110 5.35 22.45 23.51
CA LEU A 110 4.41 23.55 23.68
C LEU A 110 5.09 24.91 23.53
N ASN A 111 6.31 25.06 24.04
CA ASN A 111 7.10 26.27 23.87
C ASN A 111 7.42 26.53 22.39
N ASP A 112 7.79 25.49 21.64
CA ASP A 112 8.06 25.57 20.20
C ASP A 112 6.80 25.95 19.38
N LEU A 113 5.65 25.36 19.71
CA LEU A 113 4.37 25.69 19.06
C LEU A 113 3.92 27.12 19.36
N THR A 114 4.07 27.56 20.61
CA THR A 114 3.73 28.93 21.04
C THR A 114 4.60 29.99 20.36
N ARG A 115 5.88 29.67 20.09
CA ARG A 115 6.78 30.53 19.29
C ARG A 115 6.33 30.65 17.84
N THR A 116 5.79 29.57 17.27
CA THR A 116 5.32 29.51 15.89
C THR A 116 3.99 30.26 15.69
N GLU A 117 3.12 30.27 16.70
CA GLU A 117 1.79 30.93 16.65
C GLU A 117 1.81 32.44 17.02
N GLN A 118 2.96 33.09 17.14
CA GLN A 118 3.06 34.53 17.48
C GLN A 118 2.38 35.48 16.46
N SER A 119 1.92 34.96 15.31
CA SER A 119 1.13 35.68 14.30
C SER A 119 -0.39 35.58 14.50
N GLY A 120 -0.88 34.69 15.39
CA GLY A 120 -2.29 34.52 15.72
C GLY A 120 -2.63 35.15 17.08
N GLY A 121 -3.74 35.87 17.16
CA GLY A 121 -4.15 36.63 18.35
C GLY A 121 -4.31 35.80 19.63
N ASP A 122 -4.56 36.50 20.75
CA ASP A 122 -4.57 35.99 22.12
C ASP A 122 -5.46 34.74 22.34
N ALA A 123 -6.57 34.67 21.61
CA ALA A 123 -7.50 33.53 21.61
C ALA A 123 -6.89 32.20 21.15
N GLY A 124 -5.82 32.22 20.34
CA GLY A 124 -5.11 31.00 19.90
C GLY A 124 -4.29 30.37 21.03
N LYS A 125 -3.64 31.20 21.85
CA LYS A 125 -2.77 30.76 22.95
C LYS A 125 -3.58 30.14 24.09
N GLU A 126 -4.71 30.75 24.45
CA GLU A 126 -5.62 30.20 25.46
C GLU A 126 -6.17 28.83 25.06
N ARG A 127 -6.55 28.68 23.78
CA ARG A 127 -7.04 27.41 23.24
C ARG A 127 -5.96 26.33 23.22
N LEU A 128 -4.73 26.67 22.84
CA LEU A 128 -3.59 25.75 22.87
C LEU A 128 -3.31 25.26 24.30
N GLN A 129 -3.39 26.15 25.29
CA GLN A 129 -3.23 25.79 26.70
C GLN A 129 -4.34 24.87 27.20
N GLN A 130 -5.61 25.11 26.82
CA GLN A 130 -6.72 24.22 27.16
C GLN A 130 -6.53 22.81 26.59
N GLU A 131 -6.15 22.69 25.32
CA GLU A 131 -5.86 21.40 24.68
C GLU A 131 -4.65 20.70 25.31
N ALA A 132 -3.63 21.46 25.73
CA ALA A 132 -2.48 20.93 26.45
C ALA A 132 -2.88 20.30 27.80
N ILE A 133 -3.79 20.94 28.54
CA ILE A 133 -4.32 20.40 29.81
C ILE A 133 -5.06 19.09 29.57
N LEU A 134 -5.93 19.03 28.56
CA LEU A 134 -6.66 17.83 28.20
C LEU A 134 -5.72 16.69 27.78
N PHE A 135 -4.67 17.01 27.02
CA PHE A 135 -3.65 16.03 26.62
C PHE A 135 -2.83 15.52 27.81
N MET A 136 -2.45 16.39 28.76
CA MET A 136 -1.77 15.97 30.00
C MET A 136 -2.62 14.98 30.80
N ASN A 137 -3.93 15.21 30.91
CA ASN A 137 -4.83 14.26 31.57
C ASN A 137 -4.89 12.90 30.82
N SER A 138 -4.83 12.92 29.49
CA SER A 138 -4.75 11.70 28.67
C SER A 138 -3.45 10.92 28.89
N ILE A 139 -2.32 11.62 29.00
CA ILE A 139 -1.03 11.03 29.38
C ILE A 139 -1.14 10.39 30.77
N ASP A 140 -1.68 11.10 31.75
CA ASP A 140 -1.82 10.59 33.12
C ASP A 140 -2.66 9.32 33.17
N ASN A 141 -3.79 9.29 32.46
CA ASN A 141 -4.61 8.09 32.32
C ASN A 141 -3.84 6.92 31.67
N ALA A 142 -3.03 7.19 30.64
CA ALA A 142 -2.20 6.16 30.00
C ALA A 142 -1.14 5.58 30.96
N PHE A 143 -0.53 6.42 31.81
CA PHE A 143 0.43 5.95 32.81
C PHE A 143 -0.25 5.24 33.99
N LEU A 144 -1.46 5.61 34.38
CA LEU A 144 -2.27 4.88 35.37
C LEU A 144 -2.63 3.46 34.87
N LEU A 145 -3.07 3.34 33.61
CA LEU A 145 -3.33 2.04 32.99
C LEU A 145 -2.06 1.17 32.95
N ALA A 146 -0.90 1.78 32.69
CA ALA A 146 0.38 1.07 32.71
C ALA A 146 0.78 0.60 34.12
N GLN A 147 0.43 1.34 35.18
CA GLN A 147 0.61 0.89 36.57
C GLN A 147 -0.28 -0.33 36.90
N GLN A 148 -1.45 -0.43 36.25
CA GLN A 148 -2.34 -1.60 36.32
C GLN A 148 -1.91 -2.76 35.40
N ASN A 149 -0.65 -2.77 34.92
CA ASN A 149 -0.10 -3.73 33.96
C ASN A 149 -0.78 -3.76 32.57
N ILE A 150 -1.56 -2.74 32.21
CA ILE A 150 -2.15 -2.60 30.88
C ILE A 150 -1.17 -1.81 30.00
N THR A 151 -0.17 -2.52 29.49
CA THR A 151 0.89 -1.89 28.67
C THR A 151 0.79 -2.16 27.19
N ARG A 152 -0.04 -3.12 26.73
CA ARG A 152 -0.10 -3.54 25.32
C ARG A 152 -0.65 -2.45 24.39
N LYS A 153 -0.18 -2.40 23.14
CA LYS A 153 -0.53 -1.37 22.13
C LYS A 153 -2.04 -1.29 21.82
N ASP A 154 -2.75 -2.40 21.86
CA ASP A 154 -4.19 -2.51 21.61
C ASP A 154 -5.03 -1.83 22.70
N LYS A 155 -4.61 -1.97 23.97
CA LYS A 155 -5.35 -1.43 25.13
C LYS A 155 -4.82 -0.08 25.62
N ASN A 156 -3.54 0.22 25.39
CA ASN A 156 -2.89 1.45 25.82
C ASN A 156 -1.88 1.96 24.76
N PRO A 157 -2.38 2.47 23.62
CA PRO A 157 -1.53 2.85 22.49
C PRO A 157 -0.63 4.05 22.81
N LEU A 158 -1.12 5.02 23.59
CA LEU A 158 -0.37 6.22 23.94
C LEU A 158 0.87 5.88 24.79
N PHE A 159 0.71 5.07 25.83
CA PHE A 159 1.83 4.62 26.65
C PHE A 159 2.81 3.74 25.85
N TRP A 160 2.29 2.81 25.05
CA TRP A 160 3.13 1.92 24.24
C TRP A 160 4.05 2.72 23.31
N ASN A 161 3.49 3.66 22.54
CA ASN A 161 4.26 4.46 21.58
C ASN A 161 5.30 5.34 22.29
N LEU A 162 4.93 6.01 23.39
CA LEU A 162 5.87 6.84 24.17
C LEU A 162 7.02 6.01 24.76
N ARG A 163 6.72 4.81 25.25
CA ARG A 163 7.73 3.89 25.79
C ARG A 163 8.65 3.37 24.68
N ASP A 164 8.08 2.94 23.56
CA ASP A 164 8.83 2.41 22.41
C ASP A 164 9.77 3.48 21.82
N ALA A 165 9.28 4.70 21.65
CA ALA A 165 10.06 5.86 21.25
C ALA A 165 11.26 6.12 22.16
N PHE A 166 11.04 6.05 23.47
CA PHE A 166 12.08 6.24 24.47
C PHE A 166 13.13 5.13 24.44
N ILE A 167 12.73 3.89 24.16
CA ILE A 167 13.64 2.74 24.03
C ILE A 167 14.47 2.84 22.75
N GLN A 168 13.85 3.19 21.62
CA GLN A 168 14.51 3.19 20.31
C GLN A 168 15.43 4.38 20.06
N GLY A 169 15.10 5.56 20.60
CA GLY A 169 15.83 6.81 20.28
C GLY A 169 15.90 7.82 21.41
N HIS A 170 15.70 7.36 22.65
CA HIS A 170 15.81 8.15 23.88
C HIS A 170 15.04 9.48 23.80
N ASN A 171 15.72 10.61 23.93
CA ASN A 171 15.09 11.92 23.99
C ASN A 171 14.63 12.45 22.62
N LYS A 172 15.40 12.20 21.54
CA LYS A 172 15.10 12.78 20.22
C LYS A 172 13.86 12.15 19.61
N ALA A 173 13.76 10.82 19.66
CA ALA A 173 12.58 10.10 19.21
C ALA A 173 11.36 10.42 20.09
N LEU A 174 11.55 10.51 21.42
CA LEU A 174 10.47 10.86 22.34
C LEU A 174 9.87 12.24 22.06
N ILE A 175 10.69 13.25 21.77
CA ILE A 175 10.19 14.59 21.39
C ILE A 175 9.33 14.50 20.11
N GLY A 176 9.80 13.75 19.11
CA GLY A 176 9.05 13.53 17.87
C GLY A 176 7.69 12.88 18.11
N GLU A 177 7.65 11.85 18.94
CA GLU A 177 6.45 11.08 19.27
C GLU A 177 5.48 11.86 20.17
N VAL A 178 5.98 12.62 21.16
CA VAL A 178 5.15 13.52 21.98
C VAL A 178 4.52 14.60 21.11
N ARG A 179 5.28 15.19 20.18
CA ARG A 179 4.76 16.17 19.22
C ARG A 179 3.70 15.56 18.31
N TYR A 180 3.95 14.38 17.74
CA TYR A 180 2.98 13.68 16.91
C TYR A 180 1.70 13.32 17.68
N ALA A 181 1.84 12.81 18.91
CA ALA A 181 0.72 12.45 19.77
C ALA A 181 -0.12 13.69 20.15
N PHE A 182 0.52 14.81 20.48
CA PHE A 182 -0.17 16.06 20.81
C PHE A 182 -0.89 16.65 19.59
N GLN A 183 -0.23 16.71 18.43
CA GLN A 183 -0.86 17.16 17.17
C GLN A 183 -2.04 16.26 16.78
N SER A 184 -1.89 14.95 16.89
CA SER A 184 -2.97 13.98 16.65
C SER A 184 -4.14 14.18 17.62
N PHE A 185 -3.86 14.48 18.90
CA PHE A 185 -4.88 14.78 19.90
C PHE A 185 -5.66 16.05 19.56
N MET A 186 -4.96 17.14 19.22
CA MET A 186 -5.59 18.40 18.79
C MET A 186 -6.47 18.22 17.54
N VAL A 187 -6.03 17.40 16.59
CA VAL A 187 -6.78 17.13 15.36
C VAL A 187 -7.99 16.24 15.64
N ARG A 188 -7.87 15.21 16.50
CA ARG A 188 -8.99 14.33 16.89
C ARG A 188 -10.12 15.08 17.60
N ASN A 189 -9.80 16.00 18.50
CA ASN A 189 -10.81 16.81 19.19
C ASN A 189 -11.58 17.76 18.26
N ARG A 190 -11.08 17.98 17.03
CA ARG A 190 -11.77 18.77 16.01
C ARG A 190 -12.75 17.97 15.17
N PHE A 191 -12.68 16.63 15.20
CA PHE A 191 -13.56 15.79 14.41
C PHE A 191 -14.83 15.44 15.20
N SER A 192 -15.98 15.56 14.53
CA SER A 192 -17.23 15.06 15.09
C SER A 192 -17.22 13.52 15.09
N ARG A 193 -18.01 12.89 15.99
CA ARG A 193 -18.19 11.42 15.99
C ARG A 193 -18.66 10.88 14.64
N GLY A 194 -19.36 11.70 13.84
CA GLY A 194 -19.75 11.37 12.47
C GLY A 194 -18.54 11.29 11.53
N MET A 195 -17.60 12.23 11.62
CA MET A 195 -16.37 12.21 10.82
C MET A 195 -15.48 11.03 11.16
N ASP A 196 -15.35 10.65 12.44
CA ASP A 196 -14.59 9.47 12.84
C ASP A 196 -15.14 8.19 12.20
N LYS A 197 -16.47 8.06 12.13
CA LYS A 197 -17.11 6.93 11.46
C LYS A 197 -16.83 6.94 9.96
N CYS A 198 -16.92 8.10 9.31
CA CYS A 198 -16.59 8.24 7.90
C CYS A 198 -15.12 7.88 7.61
N GLN A 199 -14.18 8.33 8.45
CA GLN A 199 -12.76 7.98 8.31
C GLN A 199 -12.51 6.49 8.47
N LYS A 200 -13.15 5.84 9.45
CA LYS A 200 -13.05 4.38 9.62
C LYS A 200 -13.58 3.62 8.40
N ASN A 201 -14.71 4.07 7.85
CA ASN A 201 -15.27 3.46 6.66
C ASN A 201 -14.39 3.70 5.42
N LEU A 202 -13.78 4.87 5.29
CA LEU A 202 -12.89 5.20 4.18
C LEU A 202 -11.60 4.35 4.18
N LEU A 203 -11.13 3.96 5.36
CA LEU A 203 -9.94 3.14 5.55
C LEU A 203 -10.25 1.64 5.67
N ASP A 204 -11.49 1.25 5.41
CA ASP A 204 -11.91 -0.15 5.44
C ASP A 204 -11.57 -0.84 4.10
N PHE A 205 -10.38 -1.43 4.05
CA PHE A 205 -9.91 -2.14 2.87
C PHE A 205 -10.05 -3.67 2.97
N ARG A 206 -10.94 -4.18 3.83
CA ARG A 206 -11.08 -5.62 4.09
C ARG A 206 -11.59 -6.44 2.89
N PHE A 207 -12.31 -5.79 1.96
CA PHE A 207 -12.96 -6.45 0.82
C PHE A 207 -12.54 -5.80 -0.52
N PRO A 208 -11.26 -5.93 -0.93
CA PRO A 208 -10.76 -5.29 -2.15
C PRO A 208 -11.45 -5.78 -3.43
N GLN A 209 -11.95 -7.02 -3.44
CA GLN A 209 -12.72 -7.58 -4.56
C GLN A 209 -14.02 -6.84 -4.84
N GLU A 210 -14.60 -6.14 -3.85
CA GLU A 210 -15.84 -5.37 -4.01
C GLU A 210 -15.63 -4.04 -4.76
N TRP A 211 -14.40 -3.54 -4.83
CA TRP A 211 -14.11 -2.27 -5.51
C TRP A 211 -14.22 -2.37 -7.04
N LEU A 212 -14.28 -3.60 -7.56
CA LEU A 212 -14.18 -3.90 -8.99
C LEU A 212 -15.42 -4.68 -9.46
N PRO A 213 -16.62 -4.09 -9.37
CA PRO A 213 -17.88 -4.80 -9.65
C PRO A 213 -17.97 -5.32 -11.09
N GLY A 214 -17.45 -4.58 -12.07
CA GLY A 214 -17.46 -5.00 -13.47
C GLY A 214 -16.72 -6.32 -13.72
N THR A 215 -15.70 -6.63 -12.92
CA THR A 215 -14.98 -7.90 -12.97
C THR A 215 -15.73 -9.02 -12.25
N ARG A 216 -16.56 -8.69 -11.26
CA ARG A 216 -17.38 -9.65 -10.52
C ARG A 216 -18.65 -10.08 -11.27
N GLU A 217 -19.08 -9.29 -12.25
CA GLU A 217 -20.20 -9.64 -13.14
C GLU A 217 -19.87 -10.77 -14.13
N MET A 218 -18.60 -11.14 -14.28
CA MET A 218 -18.16 -12.17 -15.20
C MET A 218 -17.50 -13.34 -14.47
N GLN A 219 -17.79 -14.55 -14.92
CA GLN A 219 -17.07 -15.74 -14.47
C GLN A 219 -15.71 -15.79 -15.18
N ARG A 220 -14.63 -15.93 -14.40
CA ARG A 220 -13.27 -16.05 -14.93
C ARG A 220 -12.69 -17.43 -14.68
N THR A 221 -11.84 -17.88 -15.59
CA THR A 221 -10.99 -19.06 -15.38
C THR A 221 -9.53 -18.62 -15.25
N ILE A 222 -8.93 -18.94 -14.11
CA ILE A 222 -7.57 -18.58 -13.76
C ILE A 222 -6.67 -19.79 -14.02
N HIS A 223 -5.71 -19.64 -14.92
CA HIS A 223 -4.67 -20.61 -15.23
C HIS A 223 -3.36 -20.19 -14.56
N VAL A 224 -2.97 -20.90 -13.50
CA VAL A 224 -1.75 -20.60 -12.75
C VAL A 224 -0.61 -21.45 -13.28
N HIS A 225 0.31 -20.84 -14.02
CA HIS A 225 1.50 -21.47 -14.56
C HIS A 225 2.68 -21.29 -13.59
N VAL A 226 3.03 -22.35 -12.87
CA VAL A 226 4.09 -22.32 -11.85
C VAL A 226 5.25 -23.23 -12.19
N GLY A 227 6.45 -22.73 -11.95
CA GLY A 227 7.68 -23.47 -12.16
C GLY A 227 8.91 -22.58 -12.00
N PRO A 228 10.11 -23.18 -11.90
CA PRO A 228 11.35 -22.41 -11.80
C PRO A 228 11.55 -21.51 -13.01
N THR A 229 12.52 -20.59 -12.95
CA THR A 229 12.96 -19.85 -14.14
C THR A 229 13.45 -20.82 -15.21
N ASN A 230 13.27 -20.47 -16.49
CA ASN A 230 13.58 -21.34 -17.64
C ASN A 230 12.81 -22.69 -17.68
N SER A 231 11.51 -22.65 -17.35
CA SER A 231 10.60 -23.81 -17.41
C SER A 231 9.57 -23.75 -18.55
N GLY A 232 9.60 -22.68 -19.35
CA GLY A 232 8.63 -22.46 -20.43
C GLY A 232 7.24 -21.99 -19.96
N LYS A 233 7.02 -21.74 -18.66
CA LYS A 233 5.72 -21.31 -18.10
C LYS A 233 5.09 -20.12 -18.83
N THR A 234 5.87 -19.05 -19.06
CA THR A 234 5.41 -17.82 -19.72
C THR A 234 5.15 -18.05 -21.21
N TYR A 235 5.83 -19.00 -21.85
CA TYR A 235 5.64 -19.28 -23.27
C TYR A 235 4.23 -19.78 -23.57
N ASN A 236 3.68 -20.69 -22.74
CA ASN A 236 2.33 -21.19 -22.92
C ASN A 236 1.27 -20.11 -22.70
N ALA A 237 1.44 -19.27 -21.67
CA ALA A 237 0.56 -18.15 -21.41
C ALA A 237 0.55 -17.14 -22.57
N LEU A 238 1.73 -16.78 -23.10
CA LEU A 238 1.84 -15.91 -24.27
C LEU A 238 1.27 -16.54 -25.54
N LYS A 239 1.36 -17.86 -25.70
CA LYS A 239 0.74 -18.56 -26.84
C LYS A 239 -0.78 -18.53 -26.75
N ALA A 240 -1.36 -18.65 -25.55
CA ALA A 240 -2.79 -18.46 -25.34
C ALA A 240 -3.22 -17.03 -25.69
N LEU A 241 -2.45 -16.03 -25.25
CA LEU A 241 -2.66 -14.62 -25.58
C LEU A 241 -2.64 -14.36 -27.10
N GLU A 242 -1.66 -14.92 -27.81
CA GLU A 242 -1.51 -14.78 -29.27
C GLU A 242 -2.65 -15.41 -30.06
N ASN A 243 -3.29 -16.45 -29.52
CA ASN A 243 -4.41 -17.15 -30.17
C ASN A 243 -5.77 -16.53 -29.85
N ALA A 244 -5.83 -15.56 -28.93
CA ALA A 244 -7.06 -14.87 -28.55
C ALA A 244 -7.46 -13.82 -29.60
N LYS A 245 -8.69 -13.30 -29.54
CA LYS A 245 -9.11 -12.14 -30.36
C LYS A 245 -8.75 -10.81 -29.72
N SER A 246 -8.74 -10.78 -28.40
CA SER A 246 -8.42 -9.61 -27.58
C SER A 246 -7.67 -10.06 -26.34
N GLY A 247 -6.68 -9.27 -25.92
CA GLY A 247 -5.95 -9.61 -24.71
C GLY A 247 -4.99 -8.57 -24.19
N VAL A 248 -4.57 -8.78 -22.95
CA VAL A 248 -3.65 -7.90 -22.23
C VAL A 248 -2.50 -8.70 -21.63
N TYR A 249 -1.28 -8.20 -21.80
CA TYR A 249 -0.09 -8.65 -21.10
C TYR A 249 0.30 -7.61 -20.05
N ALA A 250 0.51 -8.07 -18.82
CA ALA A 250 0.89 -7.28 -17.66
C ALA A 250 2.24 -7.79 -17.13
N GLY A 251 3.32 -7.06 -17.42
CA GLY A 251 4.67 -7.41 -17.01
C GLY A 251 5.19 -6.61 -15.81
N PRO A 252 6.14 -7.15 -15.01
CA PRO A 252 6.80 -6.43 -13.91
C PRO A 252 7.70 -5.28 -14.38
N LEU A 253 8.23 -5.39 -15.60
CA LEU A 253 9.25 -4.50 -16.13
C LEU A 253 8.84 -3.96 -17.50
N ARG A 254 9.24 -2.70 -17.74
CA ARG A 254 9.11 -2.05 -19.04
C ARG A 254 9.77 -2.84 -20.17
N LEU A 255 10.93 -3.45 -19.92
CA LEU A 255 11.63 -4.27 -20.92
C LEU A 255 10.76 -5.43 -21.41
N LEU A 256 10.11 -6.15 -20.49
CA LEU A 256 9.25 -7.28 -20.84
C LEU A 256 8.00 -6.83 -21.58
N ALA A 257 7.40 -5.70 -21.16
CA ALA A 257 6.27 -5.11 -21.90
C ALA A 257 6.68 -4.76 -23.34
N THR A 258 7.87 -4.19 -23.54
CA THR A 258 8.40 -3.89 -24.88
C THR A 258 8.71 -5.17 -25.69
N GLU A 259 9.25 -6.22 -25.07
CA GLU A 259 9.50 -7.50 -25.73
C GLU A 259 8.20 -8.14 -26.23
N VAL A 260 7.17 -8.22 -25.38
CA VAL A 260 5.88 -8.80 -25.75
C VAL A 260 5.18 -7.94 -26.81
N TYR A 261 5.26 -6.61 -26.71
CA TYR A 261 4.75 -5.69 -27.74
C TYR A 261 5.37 -5.99 -29.11
N HIS A 262 6.70 -6.10 -29.19
CA HIS A 262 7.38 -6.41 -30.45
C HIS A 262 7.05 -7.82 -30.94
N ARG A 263 6.91 -8.78 -30.04
CA ARG A 263 6.50 -10.16 -30.37
C ARG A 263 5.11 -10.22 -30.99
N LEU A 264 4.12 -9.52 -30.44
CA LEU A 264 2.75 -9.46 -30.97
C LEU A 264 2.71 -8.71 -32.31
N THR A 265 3.40 -7.57 -32.38
CA THR A 265 3.48 -6.76 -33.62
C THR A 265 4.15 -7.53 -34.75
N ALA A 266 5.21 -8.29 -34.48
CA ALA A 266 5.89 -9.12 -35.46
C ALA A 266 5.01 -10.27 -36.00
N LYS A 267 3.98 -10.67 -35.26
CA LYS A 267 2.95 -11.63 -35.71
C LYS A 267 1.79 -10.96 -36.47
N GLY A 268 1.86 -9.65 -36.72
CA GLY A 268 0.80 -8.89 -37.39
C GLY A 268 -0.41 -8.60 -36.49
N LEU A 269 -0.29 -8.79 -35.18
CA LEU A 269 -1.36 -8.46 -34.23
C LEU A 269 -1.24 -6.98 -33.83
N PRO A 270 -2.27 -6.14 -34.06
CA PRO A 270 -2.27 -4.76 -33.61
C PRO A 270 -2.14 -4.72 -32.08
N CYS A 271 -1.07 -4.11 -31.57
CA CYS A 271 -0.78 -4.09 -30.15
C CYS A 271 -0.42 -2.67 -29.69
N ALA A 272 -0.97 -2.23 -28.57
CA ALA A 272 -0.55 -1.03 -27.86
C ALA A 272 0.57 -1.37 -26.86
N LEU A 273 1.54 -0.46 -26.72
CA LEU A 273 2.53 -0.49 -25.63
C LEU A 273 2.14 0.58 -24.61
N ILE A 274 1.84 0.20 -23.37
CA ILE A 274 1.41 1.13 -22.33
C ILE A 274 2.30 0.98 -21.10
N THR A 275 3.10 2.00 -20.83
CA THR A 275 4.05 2.03 -19.71
C THR A 275 3.94 3.39 -19.00
N GLY A 276 4.54 3.54 -17.83
CA GLY A 276 4.52 4.81 -17.11
C GLY A 276 5.15 5.97 -17.89
N GLU A 277 6.17 5.68 -18.71
CA GLU A 277 6.92 6.69 -19.46
C GLU A 277 6.52 6.82 -20.93
N GLU A 278 5.90 5.79 -21.50
CA GLU A 278 5.61 5.71 -22.93
C GLU A 278 4.28 5.01 -23.20
N VAL A 279 3.48 5.62 -24.08
CA VAL A 279 2.23 5.06 -24.60
C VAL A 279 2.29 5.09 -26.12
N ARG A 280 2.17 3.93 -26.76
CA ARG A 280 2.04 3.79 -28.21
C ARG A 280 0.75 3.05 -28.52
N LEU A 281 -0.14 3.68 -29.27
CA LEU A 281 -1.40 3.08 -29.71
C LEU A 281 -1.29 2.75 -31.21
N PRO A 282 -1.93 1.66 -31.68
CA PRO A 282 -2.07 1.41 -33.11
C PRO A 282 -2.97 2.47 -33.75
N ASP A 283 -2.51 3.11 -34.83
CA ASP A 283 -3.31 4.10 -35.57
C ASP A 283 -4.41 3.47 -36.44
N THR A 284 -4.32 2.16 -36.68
CA THR A 284 -5.08 1.47 -37.73
C THR A 284 -6.38 0.84 -37.25
N THR A 285 -6.62 0.73 -35.94
CA THR A 285 -7.76 -0.02 -35.39
C THR A 285 -8.07 0.39 -33.95
N ASP A 286 -9.36 0.42 -33.61
CA ASP A 286 -9.84 0.60 -32.24
C ASP A 286 -9.75 -0.71 -31.42
N GLN A 287 -9.61 -1.86 -32.09
CA GLN A 287 -9.42 -3.17 -31.45
C GLN A 287 -7.95 -3.60 -31.52
N TYR A 288 -7.31 -3.71 -30.37
CA TYR A 288 -5.90 -4.08 -30.25
C TYR A 288 -5.61 -4.86 -28.96
N PHE A 289 -4.50 -5.59 -28.97
CA PHE A 289 -3.90 -6.17 -27.77
C PHE A 289 -3.19 -5.09 -26.97
N SER A 290 -3.12 -5.22 -25.65
CA SER A 290 -2.35 -4.29 -24.82
C SER A 290 -1.16 -5.00 -24.20
N SER A 291 0.06 -4.52 -24.43
CA SER A 291 1.25 -4.94 -23.68
C SER A 291 1.66 -3.81 -22.75
N CYS A 292 1.64 -4.07 -21.45
CA CYS A 292 1.82 -3.01 -20.46
C CYS A 292 2.60 -3.46 -19.24
N THR A 293 3.11 -2.47 -18.50
CA THR A 293 3.54 -2.72 -17.12
C THR A 293 2.30 -2.97 -16.26
N VAL A 294 2.41 -3.82 -15.24
CA VAL A 294 1.27 -4.25 -14.41
C VAL A 294 0.51 -3.06 -13.79
N GLU A 295 1.21 -1.96 -13.47
CA GLU A 295 0.62 -0.72 -12.94
C GLU A 295 -0.30 0.00 -13.93
N MET A 296 -0.10 -0.22 -15.23
CA MET A 296 -0.77 0.52 -16.31
C MET A 296 -1.85 -0.31 -17.01
N VAL A 297 -2.21 -1.45 -16.44
CA VAL A 297 -3.18 -2.36 -17.03
C VAL A 297 -4.57 -1.71 -17.13
N PRO A 298 -5.23 -1.76 -18.29
CA PRO A 298 -6.60 -1.28 -18.43
C PRO A 298 -7.58 -2.22 -17.70
N LEU A 299 -8.27 -1.71 -16.67
CA LEU A 299 -9.24 -2.49 -15.87
C LEU A 299 -10.70 -2.39 -16.38
N ASN A 300 -10.99 -1.41 -17.24
CA ASN A 300 -12.35 -1.14 -17.72
C ASN A 300 -12.68 -1.81 -19.07
N GLY A 301 -11.73 -2.55 -19.66
CA GLY A 301 -11.91 -3.23 -20.94
C GLY A 301 -12.12 -4.72 -20.76
N ARG A 302 -13.12 -5.29 -21.44
CA ARG A 302 -13.32 -6.74 -21.51
C ARG A 302 -12.40 -7.34 -22.56
N VAL A 303 -11.68 -8.39 -22.17
CA VAL A 303 -10.78 -9.12 -23.06
C VAL A 303 -11.02 -10.63 -22.96
N ASP A 304 -10.59 -11.37 -23.97
CA ASP A 304 -10.69 -12.83 -23.94
C ASP A 304 -9.59 -13.42 -23.04
N VAL A 305 -8.34 -12.98 -23.22
CA VAL A 305 -7.18 -13.52 -22.49
C VAL A 305 -6.37 -12.41 -21.82
N ALA A 306 -6.01 -12.62 -20.55
CA ALA A 306 -5.03 -11.80 -19.85
C ALA A 306 -3.84 -12.63 -19.39
N VAL A 307 -2.65 -12.04 -19.41
CA VAL A 307 -1.42 -12.65 -18.89
C VAL A 307 -0.83 -11.72 -17.84
N ILE A 308 -0.70 -12.20 -16.60
CA ILE A 308 0.03 -11.53 -15.52
C ILE A 308 1.32 -12.30 -15.28
N ASP A 309 2.47 -11.64 -15.48
CA ASP A 309 3.79 -12.24 -15.25
C ASP A 309 4.33 -11.91 -13.85
N GLU A 310 5.24 -12.76 -13.37
CA GLU A 310 5.86 -12.70 -12.04
C GLU A 310 4.87 -12.46 -10.88
N ILE A 311 3.82 -13.28 -10.77
CA ILE A 311 2.73 -13.08 -9.79
C ILE A 311 3.20 -13.06 -8.33
N GLN A 312 4.33 -13.69 -8.00
CA GLN A 312 4.88 -13.65 -6.63
C GLN A 312 5.19 -12.22 -6.16
N MET A 313 5.34 -11.27 -7.08
CA MET A 313 5.46 -9.84 -6.77
C MET A 313 4.20 -9.27 -6.08
N ILE A 314 3.08 -9.99 -6.04
CA ILE A 314 1.93 -9.63 -5.19
C ILE A 314 2.30 -9.51 -3.70
N GLY A 315 3.35 -10.21 -3.26
CA GLY A 315 3.89 -10.11 -1.90
C GLY A 315 4.86 -8.96 -1.67
N ASP A 316 5.16 -8.14 -2.70
CA ASP A 316 6.06 -6.99 -2.58
C ASP A 316 5.39 -5.86 -1.77
N SER A 317 6.12 -5.29 -0.81
CA SER A 317 5.58 -4.29 0.13
C SER A 317 5.29 -2.92 -0.50
N GLU A 318 5.94 -2.59 -1.62
CA GLU A 318 5.81 -1.29 -2.27
C GLU A 318 4.95 -1.36 -3.54
N ARG A 319 5.14 -2.41 -4.35
CA ARG A 319 4.50 -2.56 -5.67
C ARG A 319 3.45 -3.66 -5.74
N GLY A 320 3.31 -4.51 -4.71
CA GLY A 320 2.40 -5.67 -4.73
C GLY A 320 0.92 -5.31 -4.90
N ASN A 321 0.54 -4.08 -4.58
CA ASN A 321 -0.80 -3.55 -4.85
C ASN A 321 -1.16 -3.59 -6.35
N ALA A 322 -0.19 -3.40 -7.26
CA ALA A 322 -0.43 -3.42 -8.69
C ALA A 322 -0.84 -4.82 -9.17
N TRP A 323 -0.15 -5.87 -8.70
CA TRP A 323 -0.54 -7.26 -8.98
C TRP A 323 -1.88 -7.61 -8.36
N THR A 324 -2.15 -7.13 -7.14
CA THR A 324 -3.44 -7.35 -6.48
C THR A 324 -4.57 -6.73 -7.30
N MET A 325 -4.41 -5.47 -7.73
CA MET A 325 -5.41 -4.76 -8.55
C MET A 325 -5.55 -5.38 -9.95
N ALA A 326 -4.46 -5.80 -10.58
CA ALA A 326 -4.50 -6.48 -11.87
C ALA A 326 -5.25 -7.83 -11.77
N PHE A 327 -4.90 -8.65 -10.78
CA PHE A 327 -5.54 -9.95 -10.57
C PHE A 327 -7.04 -9.82 -10.23
N LEU A 328 -7.41 -8.87 -9.38
CA LEU A 328 -8.80 -8.65 -9.00
C LEU A 328 -9.62 -7.88 -10.03
N GLY A 329 -8.98 -7.03 -10.85
CA GLY A 329 -9.65 -6.04 -11.68
C GLY A 329 -9.70 -6.34 -13.17
N ILE A 330 -8.77 -7.13 -13.72
CA ILE A 330 -8.80 -7.41 -15.15
C ILE A 330 -10.05 -8.23 -15.51
N GLN A 331 -10.84 -7.69 -16.44
CA GLN A 331 -12.05 -8.30 -16.99
C GLN A 331 -11.70 -9.24 -18.14
N ALA A 332 -11.06 -10.37 -17.82
CA ALA A 332 -10.68 -11.41 -18.79
C ALA A 332 -11.44 -12.71 -18.56
N LYS A 333 -11.89 -13.37 -19.63
CA LYS A 333 -12.55 -14.69 -19.54
C LYS A 333 -11.55 -15.75 -19.05
N GLU A 334 -10.36 -15.74 -19.64
CA GLU A 334 -9.22 -16.56 -19.24
C GLU A 334 -8.08 -15.67 -18.75
N MET A 335 -7.59 -15.92 -17.54
CA MET A 335 -6.46 -15.19 -16.96
C MET A 335 -5.32 -16.16 -16.68
N HIS A 336 -4.23 -16.00 -17.40
CA HIS A 336 -3.00 -16.76 -17.21
C HIS A 336 -2.08 -15.99 -16.28
N VAL A 337 -1.63 -16.67 -15.24
CA VAL A 337 -0.81 -16.09 -14.18
C VAL A 337 0.47 -16.89 -14.12
N CYS A 338 1.61 -16.26 -14.36
CA CYS A 338 2.92 -16.92 -14.38
C CYS A 338 3.72 -16.55 -13.14
N GLY A 339 4.35 -17.53 -12.49
CA GLY A 339 5.24 -17.27 -11.35
C GLY A 339 5.83 -18.52 -10.71
N GLU A 340 6.18 -18.42 -9.44
CA GLU A 340 6.74 -19.51 -8.64
C GLU A 340 5.68 -20.22 -7.77
N GLU A 341 6.01 -21.45 -7.32
CA GLU A 341 5.10 -22.30 -6.53
C GLU A 341 4.61 -21.64 -5.22
N ARG A 342 5.41 -20.73 -4.65
CA ARG A 342 5.05 -20.04 -3.39
C ARG A 342 3.78 -19.21 -3.50
N ALA A 343 3.48 -18.68 -4.68
CA ALA A 343 2.29 -17.87 -4.91
C ALA A 343 0.99 -18.70 -5.01
N VAL A 344 1.08 -20.01 -5.31
CA VAL A 344 -0.08 -20.86 -5.63
C VAL A 344 -1.14 -20.82 -4.53
N LYS A 345 -0.75 -21.07 -3.27
CA LYS A 345 -1.69 -21.12 -2.14
C LYS A 345 -2.44 -19.80 -1.96
N LEU A 346 -1.76 -18.68 -2.17
CA LEU A 346 -2.38 -17.35 -2.08
C LEU A 346 -3.40 -17.17 -3.21
N ILE A 347 -3.03 -17.51 -4.45
CA ILE A 347 -3.91 -17.37 -5.61
C ILE A 347 -5.11 -18.31 -5.51
N GLU A 348 -4.94 -19.55 -5.07
CA GLU A 348 -6.06 -20.48 -4.82
C GLU A 348 -7.02 -19.93 -3.76
N SER A 349 -6.49 -19.38 -2.67
CA SER A 349 -7.31 -18.76 -1.62
C SER A 349 -8.06 -17.53 -2.13
N LEU A 350 -7.46 -16.72 -3.01
CA LEU A 350 -8.12 -15.57 -3.62
C LEU A 350 -9.20 -16.02 -4.62
N CYS A 351 -8.93 -17.02 -5.46
CA CYS A 351 -9.92 -17.59 -6.36
C CYS A 351 -11.13 -18.13 -5.58
N ALA A 352 -10.87 -18.84 -4.47
CA ALA A 352 -11.92 -19.41 -3.62
C ALA A 352 -12.79 -18.34 -2.94
N SER A 353 -12.21 -17.22 -2.51
CA SER A 353 -12.99 -16.14 -1.88
C SER A 353 -13.87 -15.37 -2.88
N ILE A 354 -13.48 -15.37 -4.14
CA ILE A 354 -14.13 -14.65 -5.24
C ILE A 354 -15.13 -15.52 -6.01
N GLY A 355 -14.92 -16.85 -6.03
CA GLY A 355 -15.69 -17.80 -6.82
C GLY A 355 -15.14 -18.03 -8.25
N ASP A 356 -13.90 -17.64 -8.52
CA ASP A 356 -13.25 -17.88 -9.82
C ASP A 356 -12.74 -19.33 -9.92
N LYS A 357 -12.77 -19.91 -11.13
CA LYS A 357 -12.26 -21.27 -11.36
C LYS A 357 -10.73 -21.22 -11.42
N CYS A 358 -10.04 -21.98 -10.58
CA CYS A 358 -8.57 -22.04 -10.56
C CYS A 358 -8.04 -23.37 -11.15
N ILE A 359 -7.09 -23.30 -12.08
CA ILE A 359 -6.42 -24.45 -12.70
C ILE A 359 -4.91 -24.24 -12.61
N VAL A 360 -4.22 -25.11 -11.87
CA VAL A 360 -2.77 -25.01 -11.66
C VAL A 360 -2.02 -25.93 -12.64
N HIS A 361 -1.09 -25.35 -13.39
CA HIS A 361 -0.18 -26.02 -14.31
C HIS A 361 1.24 -25.96 -13.74
N ARG A 362 1.83 -27.12 -13.45
CA ARG A 362 3.19 -27.22 -12.91
C ARG A 362 4.20 -27.54 -14.00
N TYR A 363 5.31 -26.82 -14.00
CA TYR A 363 6.37 -26.92 -15.00
C TYR A 363 7.69 -27.24 -14.33
N GLU A 364 8.46 -28.12 -14.96
CA GLU A 364 9.84 -28.42 -14.57
C GLU A 364 10.83 -27.60 -15.41
N ARG A 365 12.07 -27.51 -14.93
CA ARG A 365 13.11 -26.74 -15.62
C ARG A 365 13.48 -27.45 -16.92
N LEU A 366 13.58 -26.70 -18.02
CA LEU A 366 13.92 -27.25 -19.34
C LEU A 366 15.37 -27.76 -19.42
N SER A 367 16.23 -27.27 -18.53
CA SER A 367 17.63 -27.68 -18.46
C SER A 367 18.03 -27.87 -17.00
N PRO A 368 18.87 -28.86 -16.66
CA PRO A 368 19.30 -29.10 -15.28
C PRO A 368 20.15 -27.91 -14.76
N LEU A 369 20.06 -27.64 -13.46
CA LEU A 369 20.95 -26.71 -12.75
C LEU A 369 21.86 -27.55 -11.87
N ALA A 370 23.16 -27.47 -12.10
CA ALA A 370 24.16 -28.05 -11.22
C ALA A 370 24.97 -26.93 -10.59
N THR A 371 25.22 -27.03 -9.28
CA THR A 371 26.20 -26.19 -8.59
C THR A 371 27.60 -26.72 -8.88
N MET A 372 28.58 -25.84 -8.98
CA MET A 372 29.98 -26.27 -8.99
C MET A 372 30.39 -26.74 -7.59
N ASP A 373 31.26 -27.74 -7.53
CA ASP A 373 31.77 -28.28 -6.26
C ASP A 373 32.75 -27.31 -5.59
N ASP A 374 33.58 -26.64 -6.40
CA ASP A 374 34.57 -25.66 -5.97
C ASP A 374 34.22 -24.25 -6.44
N ALA A 375 34.44 -23.27 -5.56
CA ALA A 375 34.36 -21.85 -5.90
C ALA A 375 35.59 -21.42 -6.71
N LEU A 376 35.49 -20.32 -7.44
CA LEU A 376 36.62 -19.79 -8.24
C LEU A 376 37.78 -19.24 -7.38
N GLY A 377 37.64 -19.20 -6.06
CA GLY A 377 38.70 -18.80 -5.14
C GLY A 377 39.19 -17.36 -5.30
N GLY A 378 38.42 -16.50 -5.99
CA GLY A 378 38.83 -15.14 -6.35
C GLY A 378 39.80 -15.07 -7.53
N ASP A 379 40.11 -16.21 -8.17
CA ASP A 379 40.95 -16.25 -9.36
C ASP A 379 40.14 -15.90 -10.61
N LEU A 380 40.23 -14.63 -11.01
CA LEU A 380 39.52 -14.10 -12.18
C LEU A 380 40.06 -14.66 -13.52
N SER A 381 41.21 -15.33 -13.52
CA SER A 381 41.80 -15.89 -14.75
C SER A 381 41.00 -17.09 -15.27
N GLN A 382 40.30 -17.79 -14.37
CA GLN A 382 39.48 -18.97 -14.65
C GLN A 382 38.12 -18.64 -15.29
N LEU A 383 37.79 -17.35 -15.46
CA LEU A 383 36.52 -16.95 -16.06
C LEU A 383 36.49 -17.26 -17.56
N GLU A 384 35.46 -17.98 -17.97
CA GLU A 384 35.24 -18.44 -19.33
C GLU A 384 34.21 -17.61 -20.09
N LYS A 385 34.10 -17.86 -21.40
CA LYS A 385 33.09 -17.22 -22.24
C LYS A 385 31.69 -17.67 -21.83
N GLY A 386 30.84 -16.72 -21.47
CA GLY A 386 29.46 -16.99 -21.02
C GLY A 386 29.29 -16.91 -19.50
N ASP A 387 30.37 -16.65 -18.76
CA ASP A 387 30.29 -16.48 -17.31
C ASP A 387 29.62 -15.15 -16.93
N CYS A 388 28.78 -15.23 -15.91
CA CYS A 388 28.15 -14.10 -15.27
C CYS A 388 28.65 -13.95 -13.83
N VAL A 389 29.28 -12.81 -13.55
CA VAL A 389 29.73 -12.42 -12.22
C VAL A 389 28.69 -11.49 -11.61
N VAL A 390 28.12 -11.88 -10.47
CA VAL A 390 27.09 -11.09 -9.80
C VAL A 390 27.71 -10.28 -8.66
N ALA A 391 27.42 -8.98 -8.63
CA ALA A 391 27.86 -8.08 -7.58
C ALA A 391 26.67 -7.43 -6.88
N PHE A 392 26.89 -6.91 -5.66
CA PHE A 392 25.84 -6.27 -4.86
C PHE A 392 25.98 -4.76 -4.75
N SER A 393 27.07 -4.17 -5.27
CA SER A 393 27.27 -2.73 -5.29
C SER A 393 27.76 -2.25 -6.64
N ARG A 394 27.40 -1.02 -7.03
CA ARG A 394 27.88 -0.41 -8.28
C ARG A 394 29.41 -0.23 -8.27
N LEU A 395 29.97 0.08 -7.10
CA LEU A 395 31.42 0.22 -6.94
C LEU A 395 32.12 -1.12 -7.19
N SER A 396 31.67 -2.19 -6.53
CA SER A 396 32.26 -3.53 -6.72
C SER A 396 32.09 -4.03 -8.15
N LEU A 397 30.98 -3.71 -8.81
CA LEU A 397 30.75 -4.02 -10.22
C LEU A 397 31.82 -3.42 -11.15
N HIS A 398 32.12 -2.13 -10.98
CA HIS A 398 33.16 -1.45 -11.77
C HIS A 398 34.57 -1.94 -11.42
N THR A 399 34.84 -2.24 -10.15
CA THR A 399 36.11 -2.81 -9.70
C THR A 399 36.32 -4.21 -10.29
N LEU A 400 35.29 -5.05 -10.27
CA LEU A 400 35.32 -6.39 -10.85
C LEU A 400 35.54 -6.33 -12.35
N LYS A 401 34.79 -5.49 -13.08
CA LYS A 401 35.03 -5.29 -14.53
C LYS A 401 36.50 -4.96 -14.83
N ARG A 402 37.06 -3.95 -14.17
CA ARG A 402 38.47 -3.57 -14.41
C ARG A 402 39.43 -4.69 -14.08
N SER A 403 39.15 -5.43 -13.00
CA SER A 403 40.00 -6.54 -12.57
C SER A 403 39.94 -7.69 -13.58
N ILE A 404 38.75 -8.03 -14.07
CA ILE A 404 38.54 -9.05 -15.11
C ILE A 404 39.25 -8.64 -16.40
N GLU A 405 39.05 -7.40 -16.87
CA GLU A 405 39.67 -6.90 -18.11
C GLU A 405 41.22 -6.88 -18.01
N ARG A 406 41.78 -6.58 -16.83
CA ARG A 406 43.22 -6.60 -16.58
C ARG A 406 43.82 -8.01 -16.53
N HIS A 407 43.17 -8.95 -15.83
CA HIS A 407 43.74 -10.29 -15.61
C HIS A 407 43.48 -11.22 -16.80
N THR A 408 42.33 -11.09 -17.47
CA THR A 408 41.95 -11.99 -18.57
C THR A 408 42.21 -11.39 -19.96
N GLY A 409 42.37 -10.07 -20.07
CA GLY A 409 42.41 -9.35 -21.35
C GLY A 409 41.07 -9.36 -22.11
N ARG A 410 40.00 -9.92 -21.54
CA ARG A 410 38.70 -10.08 -22.19
C ARG A 410 37.79 -8.88 -21.91
N ARG A 411 36.99 -8.49 -22.91
CA ARG A 411 35.99 -7.42 -22.75
C ARG A 411 34.80 -7.91 -21.93
N CYS A 412 34.39 -7.09 -20.96
CA CYS A 412 33.29 -7.38 -20.04
C CYS A 412 32.15 -6.37 -20.18
N ALA A 413 30.91 -6.87 -20.28
CA ALA A 413 29.71 -6.03 -20.21
C ALA A 413 29.31 -5.80 -18.75
N ILE A 414 28.78 -4.61 -18.48
CA ILE A 414 28.17 -4.26 -17.20
C ILE A 414 26.68 -4.03 -17.41
N VAL A 415 25.86 -4.64 -16.56
CA VAL A 415 24.42 -4.39 -16.49
C VAL A 415 23.99 -4.09 -15.06
N TYR A 416 23.22 -3.03 -14.85
CA TYR A 416 22.62 -2.69 -13.56
C TYR A 416 21.32 -1.89 -13.77
N GLY A 417 20.41 -1.94 -12.81
CA GLY A 417 19.01 -1.52 -13.00
C GLY A 417 18.78 -0.06 -13.43
N SER A 418 19.70 0.85 -13.11
CA SER A 418 19.57 2.27 -13.49
C SER A 418 20.14 2.60 -14.88
N LEU A 419 20.58 1.62 -15.67
CA LEU A 419 21.00 1.86 -17.05
C LEU A 419 19.78 2.11 -17.96
N PRO A 420 19.83 3.11 -18.87
CA PRO A 420 18.74 3.36 -19.80
C PRO A 420 18.50 2.16 -20.73
N LEU A 421 17.24 1.78 -20.96
CA LEU A 421 16.85 0.60 -21.76
C LEU A 421 17.52 0.49 -23.13
N LYS A 422 17.84 1.62 -23.77
CA LYS A 422 18.57 1.65 -25.06
C LYS A 422 19.94 0.95 -24.99
N PHE A 423 20.59 0.96 -23.84
CA PHE A 423 21.87 0.30 -23.59
C PHE A 423 21.71 -1.11 -23.02
N VAL A 424 20.48 -1.49 -22.65
CA VAL A 424 20.19 -2.78 -22.03
C VAL A 424 19.43 -3.71 -22.95
N SER A 425 19.19 -3.38 -24.23
CA SER A 425 18.71 -4.36 -25.22
C SER A 425 19.79 -5.43 -25.46
N SER A 426 19.82 -6.41 -24.56
CA SER A 426 20.85 -7.42 -24.37
C SER A 426 21.05 -8.32 -25.59
N ARG A 427 20.02 -8.52 -26.41
CA ARG A 427 20.15 -9.26 -27.68
C ARG A 427 21.14 -8.62 -28.64
N GLN A 428 21.27 -7.29 -28.65
CA GLN A 428 22.26 -6.62 -29.51
C GLN A 428 23.65 -6.55 -28.88
N LEU A 429 23.77 -6.36 -27.56
CA LEU A 429 25.08 -6.34 -26.91
C LEU A 429 25.78 -7.71 -26.93
N PHE A 430 25.04 -8.81 -26.78
CA PHE A 430 25.63 -10.15 -26.76
C PHE A 430 25.76 -10.76 -28.16
N SER A 431 24.88 -10.42 -29.11
CA SER A 431 25.00 -10.93 -30.49
C SER A 431 25.95 -10.13 -31.37
N MET A 432 26.17 -8.82 -31.15
CA MET A 432 26.92 -8.00 -32.12
C MET A 432 28.44 -7.95 -31.95
N THR A 433 29.09 -8.01 -30.78
CA THR A 433 30.57 -8.04 -30.77
C THR A 433 31.19 -8.59 -29.48
N GLN A 434 32.07 -9.60 -29.61
CA GLN A 434 33.20 -9.92 -28.70
C GLN A 434 33.06 -9.52 -27.22
N THR A 435 32.03 -9.96 -26.52
CA THR A 435 31.89 -9.76 -25.07
C THR A 435 31.86 -11.13 -24.42
N THR A 436 32.79 -11.36 -23.49
CA THR A 436 33.13 -12.72 -23.03
C THR A 436 32.54 -13.01 -21.65
N ILE A 437 32.44 -11.99 -20.80
CA ILE A 437 31.99 -12.10 -19.40
C ILE A 437 30.98 -10.97 -19.10
N MET A 438 29.95 -11.26 -18.30
CA MET A 438 28.93 -10.29 -17.90
C MET A 438 29.00 -10.03 -16.39
N THR A 439 29.21 -8.78 -15.97
CA THR A 439 29.06 -8.39 -14.56
C THR A 439 27.71 -7.70 -14.36
N THR A 440 26.96 -8.08 -13.33
CA THR A 440 25.63 -7.49 -13.10
C THR A 440 25.22 -7.40 -11.63
N LEU A 441 24.29 -6.49 -11.32
CA LEU A 441 23.68 -6.40 -10.00
C LEU A 441 22.54 -7.43 -9.88
N LEU A 442 22.52 -8.20 -8.78
CA LEU A 442 21.53 -9.27 -8.55
C LEU A 442 20.06 -8.81 -8.75
N PRO A 443 19.59 -7.66 -8.22
CA PRO A 443 18.21 -7.23 -8.39
C PRO A 443 17.83 -6.90 -9.84
N ALA A 444 18.82 -6.54 -10.66
CA ALA A 444 18.58 -6.24 -12.07
C ALA A 444 18.39 -7.51 -12.91
N MET A 445 19.02 -8.64 -12.54
CA MET A 445 18.91 -9.90 -13.29
C MET A 445 17.61 -10.66 -13.06
N LEU A 446 17.06 -10.60 -11.86
CA LEU A 446 16.02 -11.52 -11.40
C LEU A 446 14.64 -11.31 -12.05
N SER A 447 14.43 -10.27 -12.86
CA SER A 447 13.08 -9.83 -13.23
C SER A 447 12.82 -9.59 -14.73
N GLY A 448 13.62 -10.16 -15.65
CA GLY A 448 13.21 -10.12 -17.08
C GLY A 448 14.27 -10.32 -18.15
N TRP A 449 15.38 -11.01 -17.85
CA TRP A 449 16.45 -11.23 -18.81
C TRP A 449 16.51 -12.68 -19.27
N ALA A 450 16.24 -12.94 -20.55
CA ALA A 450 16.54 -14.22 -21.19
C ALA A 450 18.01 -14.23 -21.64
N LEU A 451 18.92 -14.59 -20.73
CA LEU A 451 20.35 -14.75 -21.01
C LEU A 451 20.80 -16.18 -20.71
N THR A 452 21.54 -16.79 -21.63
CA THR A 452 22.23 -18.07 -21.39
C THR A 452 23.52 -17.77 -20.65
N LEU A 453 23.55 -18.04 -19.34
CA LEU A 453 24.67 -17.69 -18.47
C LEU A 453 25.14 -18.89 -17.67
N ARG A 454 26.46 -19.00 -17.50
CA ARG A 454 27.10 -19.83 -16.48
C ARG A 454 27.40 -18.92 -15.29
N PHE A 455 26.96 -19.29 -14.10
CA PHE A 455 27.24 -18.48 -12.91
C PHE A 455 28.59 -18.87 -12.33
N ALA A 456 29.48 -17.89 -12.25
CA ALA A 456 30.79 -17.96 -11.65
C ALA A 456 30.69 -17.38 -10.23
N VAL A 457 30.86 -18.24 -9.20
CA VAL A 457 30.76 -17.86 -7.78
C VAL A 457 32.14 -17.78 -7.14
#